data_AF-A0A7S3Z894-F1
#
_entry.id   AF-A0A7S3Z894-F1
#
_cell.length_a   1.000
_cell.length_b   1.000
_cell.length_c   1.000
_cell.angle_alpha   90.00
_cell.angle_beta   90.00
_cell.angle_gamma   90.00
#
_symmetry.space_group_name_H-M   'P 1'
#
loop_
_entity.id
_entity.type
_entity.pdbx_description
1 polymer ?
#
loop_
_entity_poly.entity_id
_entity_poly.type
_entity_poly.pdbx_seq_one_letter_code
_entity_poly.pdbx_strand_id
1 'polypeptide(L)'
;MKGFQRHKTNSRTTNKFAMDRRDSEPYVDDNEKDSVLMKIFTISTFFLLLASLSLTGLGIWGLIEAENLRSSAELLSDLPVEAVAYCIIFLGGVSSLACYAGLHGSCTKKAKLRRLLLSAYLFTLFCVMLIQLCMCVFLYQYGTAQALDDVVEDRWFEEGDEALQRRVDYQDYFDCCGWANAYDSRASGYNTPCPRTDPTACRQATIDWFNEQFFPIAIFGIVLAICEVFAIGATIGILVVKKEIVRDWDQGW
;
A
#
# COMPACT_ATOMS: atom_id res chain seq x y z
N MET A 1 -6.61 16.29 79.73
CA MET A 1 -7.38 17.32 80.47
C MET A 1 -7.54 18.55 79.56
N LYS A 2 -8.80 19.01 79.37
CA LYS A 2 -9.28 20.36 78.97
C LYS A 2 -8.52 21.06 77.82
N GLY A 3 -9.04 21.28 76.61
CA GLY A 3 -10.38 21.73 76.25
C GLY A 3 -10.48 23.24 76.32
N PHE A 4 -10.46 23.95 75.17
CA PHE A 4 -11.24 25.18 74.99
C PHE A 4 -11.42 25.52 73.50
N GLN A 5 -12.68 25.63 73.09
CA GLN A 5 -13.15 26.16 71.82
C GLN A 5 -13.39 27.67 71.90
N ARG A 6 -13.32 28.36 70.75
CA ARG A 6 -14.19 29.46 70.28
C ARG A 6 -13.73 29.87 68.86
N HIS A 7 -14.50 30.45 67.95
CA HIS A 7 -15.90 30.39 67.54
C HIS A 7 -15.95 31.21 66.22
N LYS A 8 -16.64 30.67 65.21
CA LYS A 8 -17.23 31.29 63.99
C LYS A 8 -17.03 32.78 63.70
N THR A 9 -16.75 33.12 62.44
CA THR A 9 -17.60 34.04 61.65
C THR A 9 -17.73 33.56 60.20
N ASN A 10 -18.96 33.66 59.71
CA ASN A 10 -19.46 33.29 58.40
C ASN A 10 -19.79 34.62 57.69
N SER A 11 -19.31 34.83 56.46
CA SER A 11 -19.75 35.93 55.61
C SER A 11 -19.96 35.39 54.20
N ARG A 12 -21.16 35.61 53.71
CA ARG A 12 -21.82 35.04 52.55
C ARG A 12 -21.77 36.10 51.44
N THR A 13 -21.51 35.66 50.20
CA THR A 13 -22.14 36.13 48.95
C THR A 13 -22.21 37.63 48.65
N THR A 14 -21.46 38.06 47.64
CA THR A 14 -21.84 38.98 46.54
C THR A 14 -20.58 39.10 45.66
N ASN A 15 -20.48 38.46 44.51
CA ASN A 15 -20.89 39.06 43.25
C ASN A 15 -21.02 37.97 42.19
N LYS A 16 -22.27 37.62 41.88
CA LYS A 16 -22.69 36.88 40.70
C LYS A 16 -23.58 37.89 39.98
N PHE A 17 -23.22 38.30 38.76
CA PHE A 17 -24.03 38.97 37.71
C PHE A 17 -23.23 40.03 36.93
N ALA A 18 -22.55 39.55 35.89
CA ALA A 18 -22.35 40.21 34.60
C ALA A 18 -21.94 39.06 33.66
N MET A 19 -22.84 38.29 33.05
CA MET A 19 -23.63 38.65 31.86
C MET A 19 -22.80 39.46 30.84
N ASP A 20 -21.82 38.81 30.24
CA ASP A 20 -21.47 39.10 28.85
C ASP A 20 -21.88 37.92 27.99
N ARG A 21 -22.72 38.25 27.01
CA ARG A 21 -23.50 37.39 26.16
C ARG A 21 -22.65 37.17 24.91
N ARG A 22 -21.69 36.26 24.98
CA ARG A 22 -20.98 35.76 23.79
C ARG A 22 -21.65 34.49 23.31
N ASP A 23 -21.94 34.49 22.02
CA ASP A 23 -22.75 33.52 21.31
C ASP A 23 -22.40 32.08 21.70
N SER A 24 -23.42 31.36 22.18
CA SER A 24 -23.34 29.93 22.43
C SER A 24 -23.30 29.20 21.08
N GLU A 25 -22.09 29.06 20.52
CA GLU A 25 -21.78 27.90 19.71
C GLU A 25 -22.12 26.65 20.54
N PRO A 26 -22.71 25.61 19.94
CA PRO A 26 -22.98 24.38 20.66
C PRO A 26 -21.65 23.81 21.15
N TYR A 27 -21.44 23.85 22.48
CA TYR A 27 -20.38 23.16 23.17
C TYR A 27 -20.55 21.66 22.92
N VAL A 28 -19.99 21.17 21.81
CA VAL A 28 -19.84 19.74 21.58
C VAL A 28 -18.67 19.32 22.46
N ASP A 29 -18.93 18.43 23.42
CA ASP A 29 -17.93 17.86 24.32
C ASP A 29 -16.76 17.31 23.49
N ASP A 30 -15.60 17.95 23.55
CA ASP A 30 -14.40 17.57 22.81
C ASP A 30 -13.98 16.12 23.11
N ASN A 31 -14.38 15.55 24.27
CA ASN A 31 -14.19 14.13 24.57
C ASN A 31 -15.01 13.19 23.67
N GLU A 32 -16.19 13.60 23.22
CA GLU A 32 -17.08 12.76 22.40
C GLU A 32 -16.58 12.69 20.95
N LYS A 33 -16.22 13.83 20.35
CA LYS A 33 -15.64 13.91 19.00
C LYS A 33 -14.31 13.16 18.91
N ASP A 34 -13.44 13.30 19.90
CA ASP A 34 -12.17 12.58 19.98
C ASP A 34 -12.36 11.06 20.08
N SER A 35 -13.40 10.63 20.80
CA SER A 35 -13.74 9.22 20.96
C SER A 35 -14.24 8.61 19.65
N VAL A 36 -15.05 9.33 18.88
CA VAL A 36 -15.56 8.85 17.59
C VAL A 36 -14.44 8.81 16.54
N LEU A 37 -13.64 9.87 16.42
CA LEU A 37 -12.53 9.94 15.47
C LEU A 37 -11.50 8.82 15.70
N MET A 38 -11.15 8.57 16.97
CA MET A 38 -10.23 7.48 17.33
C MET A 38 -10.79 6.09 17.02
N LYS A 39 -12.09 5.87 17.18
CA LYS A 39 -12.74 4.59 16.83
C LYS A 39 -12.73 4.37 15.32
N ILE A 40 -13.08 5.37 14.54
CA ILE A 40 -13.03 5.32 13.07
C ILE A 40 -11.60 5.02 12.62
N PHE A 41 -10.62 5.77 13.13
CA PHE A 41 -9.20 5.54 12.84
C PHE A 41 -8.77 4.09 13.15
N THR A 42 -9.17 3.55 14.31
CA THR A 42 -8.80 2.19 14.72
C THR A 42 -9.40 1.15 13.77
N ILE A 43 -10.68 1.30 13.40
CA ILE A 43 -11.37 0.40 12.47
C ILE A 43 -10.71 0.48 11.08
N SER A 44 -10.49 1.69 10.54
CA SER A 44 -9.83 1.88 9.25
C SER A 44 -8.42 1.31 9.22
N THR A 45 -7.63 1.51 10.29
CA THR A 45 -6.27 0.98 10.41
C THR A 45 -6.26 -0.55 10.49
N PHE A 46 -7.29 -1.15 11.09
CA PHE A 46 -7.44 -2.61 11.11
C PHE A 46 -7.71 -3.17 9.70
N PHE A 47 -8.58 -2.54 8.92
CA PHE A 47 -8.78 -2.94 7.53
C PHE A 47 -7.54 -2.73 6.66
N LEU A 48 -6.80 -1.63 6.87
CA LEU A 48 -5.52 -1.39 6.20
C LEU A 48 -4.46 -2.43 6.56
N LEU A 49 -4.44 -2.91 7.80
CA LEU A 49 -3.58 -4.03 8.21
C LEU A 49 -3.91 -5.29 7.42
N LEU A 50 -5.20 -5.66 7.31
CA LEU A 50 -5.62 -6.83 6.55
C LEU A 50 -5.27 -6.68 5.06
N ALA A 51 -5.49 -5.50 4.48
CA ALA A 51 -5.13 -5.20 3.09
C ALA A 51 -3.61 -5.30 2.85
N SER A 52 -2.79 -4.87 3.81
CA SER A 52 -1.32 -4.94 3.73
C SER A 52 -0.82 -6.39 3.85
N LEU A 53 -1.48 -7.21 4.68
CA LEU A 53 -1.20 -8.64 4.78
C LEU A 53 -1.60 -9.38 3.50
N SER A 54 -2.76 -9.07 2.91
CA SER A 54 -3.14 -9.65 1.61
C SER A 54 -2.19 -9.21 0.50
N LEU A 55 -1.73 -7.96 0.50
CA LEU A 55 -0.72 -7.47 -0.45
C LEU A 55 0.59 -8.26 -0.36
N THR A 56 1.03 -8.56 0.87
CA THR A 56 2.21 -9.40 1.10
C THR A 56 1.99 -10.81 0.53
N GLY A 57 0.79 -11.38 0.72
CA GLY A 57 0.41 -12.67 0.13
C GLY A 57 0.41 -12.65 -1.40
N LEU A 58 -0.11 -11.59 -2.02
CA LEU A 58 -0.05 -11.39 -3.47
C LEU A 58 1.39 -11.26 -3.98
N GLY A 59 2.27 -10.60 -3.22
CA GLY A 59 3.68 -10.53 -3.54
C GLY A 59 4.38 -11.90 -3.49
N ILE A 60 4.07 -12.73 -2.50
CA ILE A 60 4.58 -14.12 -2.41
C ILE A 60 4.07 -14.96 -3.58
N TRP A 61 2.79 -14.85 -3.91
CA TRP A 61 2.22 -15.49 -5.09
C TRP A 61 2.93 -15.04 -6.37
N GLY A 62 3.18 -13.74 -6.52
CA GLY A 62 3.93 -13.18 -7.65
C GLY A 62 5.36 -13.69 -7.75
N LEU A 63 6.05 -13.98 -6.62
CA LEU A 63 7.38 -14.61 -6.66
C LEU A 63 7.33 -16.04 -7.19
N ILE A 64 6.32 -16.82 -6.78
CA ILE A 64 6.15 -18.20 -7.28
C ILE A 64 5.92 -18.16 -8.79
N GLU A 65 5.07 -17.24 -9.26
CA GLU A 65 4.83 -17.09 -10.69
C GLU A 65 6.08 -16.58 -11.43
N ALA A 66 6.85 -15.67 -10.83
CA ALA A 66 8.12 -15.22 -11.39
C ALA A 66 9.13 -16.38 -11.56
N GLU A 67 9.19 -17.30 -10.61
CA GLU A 67 10.05 -18.50 -10.70
C GLU A 67 9.57 -19.46 -11.79
N ASN A 68 8.25 -19.65 -11.93
CA ASN A 68 7.65 -20.42 -13.03
C ASN A 68 7.96 -19.78 -14.39
N LEU A 69 7.86 -18.45 -14.52
CA LEU A 69 8.25 -17.72 -15.73
C LEU A 69 9.74 -17.88 -16.02
N ARG A 70 10.60 -17.74 -15.00
CA ARG A 70 12.05 -17.87 -15.17
C ARG A 70 12.45 -19.26 -15.67
N SER A 71 11.77 -20.31 -15.20
CA SER A 71 12.05 -21.69 -15.56
C SER A 71 11.40 -22.14 -16.88
N SER A 72 10.23 -21.61 -17.23
CA SER A 72 9.42 -22.07 -18.38
C SER A 72 9.44 -21.10 -19.56
N ALA A 73 9.79 -19.84 -19.34
CA ALA A 73 9.78 -18.76 -20.33
C ALA A 73 11.03 -17.88 -20.17
N GLU A 74 12.21 -18.50 -20.32
CA GLU A 74 13.53 -17.85 -20.11
C GLU A 74 13.72 -16.56 -20.94
N LEU A 75 13.00 -16.40 -22.05
CA LEU A 75 12.98 -15.17 -22.86
C LEU A 75 12.47 -13.93 -22.11
N LEU A 76 11.67 -14.09 -21.06
CA LEU A 76 11.19 -13.00 -20.20
C LEU A 76 12.10 -12.74 -18.99
N SER A 77 13.26 -13.40 -18.91
CA SER A 77 14.15 -13.30 -17.74
C SER A 77 14.69 -11.89 -17.47
N ASP A 78 14.73 -11.01 -18.47
CA ASP A 78 15.15 -9.62 -18.32
C ASP A 78 14.02 -8.71 -17.80
N LEU A 79 12.78 -9.20 -17.74
CA LEU A 79 11.66 -8.45 -17.16
C LEU A 79 11.80 -8.43 -15.63
N PRO A 80 11.74 -7.26 -14.96
CA PRO A 80 11.99 -7.15 -13.53
C PRO A 80 10.82 -7.65 -12.66
N VAL A 81 10.12 -8.72 -13.07
CA VAL A 81 8.96 -9.29 -12.37
C VAL A 81 9.32 -9.74 -10.96
N GLU A 82 10.47 -10.41 -10.82
CA GLU A 82 11.00 -10.87 -9.53
C GLU A 82 11.28 -9.68 -8.60
N ALA A 83 11.92 -8.63 -9.12
CA ALA A 83 12.21 -7.41 -8.37
C ALA A 83 10.92 -6.70 -7.93
N VAL A 84 9.92 -6.61 -8.82
CA VAL A 84 8.61 -6.03 -8.51
C VAL A 84 7.90 -6.83 -7.41
N ALA A 85 7.93 -8.16 -7.47
CA ALA A 85 7.33 -9.02 -6.45
C ALA A 85 8.01 -8.83 -5.08
N TYR A 86 9.34 -8.76 -5.02
CA TYR A 86 10.06 -8.42 -3.78
C TYR A 86 9.68 -7.05 -3.23
N CYS A 87 9.56 -6.03 -4.10
CA CYS A 87 9.09 -4.70 -3.70
C CYS A 87 7.68 -4.76 -3.08
N ILE A 88 6.75 -5.51 -3.68
CA ILE A 88 5.38 -5.68 -3.17
C ILE A 88 5.39 -6.33 -1.78
N ILE A 89 6.18 -7.40 -1.59
CA ILE A 89 6.32 -8.08 -0.29
C ILE A 89 6.88 -7.12 0.76
N PHE A 90 7.94 -6.39 0.43
CA PHE A 90 8.57 -5.45 1.35
C PHE A 90 7.60 -4.33 1.76
N LEU A 91 6.89 -3.74 0.79
CA LEU A 91 5.90 -2.70 1.05
C LEU A 91 4.73 -3.22 1.90
N GLY A 92 4.19 -4.39 1.57
CA GLY A 92 3.14 -5.04 2.34
C GLY A 92 3.57 -5.33 3.78
N GLY A 93 4.78 -5.84 3.97
CA GLY A 93 5.33 -6.15 5.29
C GLY A 93 5.56 -4.89 6.15
N VAL A 94 6.22 -3.87 5.58
CA VAL A 94 6.47 -2.60 6.27
C VAL A 94 5.16 -1.88 6.60
N SER A 95 4.19 -1.86 5.68
CA SER A 95 2.87 -1.29 5.91
C SER A 95 2.10 -2.04 7.00
N SER A 96 2.17 -3.38 7.02
CA SER A 96 1.55 -4.21 8.06
C SER A 96 2.11 -3.88 9.44
N LEU A 97 3.44 -3.77 9.56
CA LEU A 97 4.11 -3.35 10.80
C LEU A 97 3.68 -1.94 11.24
N ALA A 98 3.58 -1.01 10.29
CA ALA A 98 3.11 0.35 10.55
C ALA A 98 1.66 0.35 11.05
N CYS A 99 0.75 -0.36 10.38
CA CYS A 99 -0.65 -0.47 10.79
C CYS A 99 -0.79 -1.10 12.17
N TYR A 100 0.01 -2.13 12.48
CA TYR A 100 0.06 -2.70 13.83
C TYR A 100 0.51 -1.67 14.89
N ALA A 101 1.54 -0.88 14.58
CA ALA A 101 1.99 0.23 15.44
C ALA A 101 0.90 1.29 15.62
N GLY A 102 0.14 1.61 14.56
CA GLY A 102 -1.00 2.52 14.58
C GLY A 102 -2.12 2.05 15.51
N LEU A 103 -2.51 0.78 15.41
CA LEU A 103 -3.50 0.14 16.30
C LEU A 103 -3.04 0.13 17.76
N HIS A 104 -1.77 -0.24 18.00
CA HIS A 104 -1.21 -0.20 19.35
C HIS A 104 -1.12 1.25 19.89
N GLY A 105 -0.85 2.22 19.01
CA GLY A 105 -0.86 3.64 19.30
C GLY A 105 -2.24 4.16 19.71
N SER A 106 -3.31 3.72 19.06
CA SER A 106 -4.68 4.13 19.42
C SER A 106 -5.14 3.53 20.74
N CYS A 107 -4.73 2.29 21.05
CA CYS A 107 -5.09 1.59 22.28
C CYS A 107 -4.26 2.00 23.51
N THR A 108 -3.06 2.56 23.32
CA THR A 108 -2.18 2.86 24.46
C THR A 108 -2.62 4.11 25.23
N LYS A 109 -2.69 3.97 26.57
CA LYS A 109 -2.97 5.09 27.48
C LYS A 109 -1.77 6.01 27.70
N LYS A 110 -0.55 5.54 27.39
CA LYS A 110 0.70 6.29 27.58
C LYS A 110 0.86 7.35 26.50
N ALA A 111 0.64 8.63 26.85
CA ALA A 111 0.62 9.74 25.89
C ALA A 111 1.90 9.90 25.05
N LYS A 112 3.08 9.76 25.67
CA LYS A 112 4.38 9.84 24.96
C LYS A 112 4.54 8.69 23.94
N LEU A 113 4.24 7.45 24.36
CA LEU A 113 4.33 6.27 23.50
C LEU A 113 3.32 6.33 22.34
N ARG A 114 2.09 6.77 22.62
CA ARG A 114 1.07 7.01 21.57
C ARG A 114 1.57 7.96 20.49
N ARG A 115 2.12 9.12 20.89
CA ARG A 115 2.63 10.12 19.94
C ARG A 115 3.77 9.54 19.09
N LEU A 116 4.69 8.80 19.71
CA LEU A 116 5.78 8.14 18.99
C LEU A 116 5.25 7.14 17.97
N LEU A 117 4.34 6.24 18.37
CA LEU A 117 3.77 5.21 17.49
C LEU A 117 2.95 5.81 16.33
N LEU A 118 2.10 6.82 16.59
CA LEU A 118 1.36 7.50 15.53
C LEU A 118 2.27 8.30 14.60
N SER A 119 3.35 8.90 15.11
CA SER A 119 4.31 9.62 14.26
C SER A 119 5.12 8.67 13.39
N ALA A 120 5.53 7.52 13.93
CA ALA A 120 6.19 6.46 13.16
C ALA A 120 5.23 5.89 12.10
N TYR A 121 3.97 5.62 12.46
CA TYR A 121 2.94 5.19 11.51
C TYR A 121 2.75 6.19 10.37
N LEU A 122 2.59 7.48 10.70
CA LEU A 122 2.45 8.56 9.73
C LEU A 122 3.65 8.64 8.77
N PHE A 123 4.86 8.62 9.31
CA PHE A 123 6.08 8.69 8.51
C PHE A 123 6.21 7.48 7.59
N THR A 124 5.95 6.27 8.10
CA THR A 124 6.04 5.05 7.30
C THR A 124 5.01 5.04 6.18
N LEU A 125 3.74 5.38 6.44
CA LEU A 125 2.72 5.46 5.39
C LEU A 125 3.07 6.49 4.32
N PHE A 126 3.60 7.64 4.72
CA PHE A 126 4.06 8.64 3.77
C PHE A 126 5.18 8.11 2.87
N CYS A 127 6.17 7.41 3.44
CA CYS A 127 7.23 6.78 2.67
C CYS A 127 6.71 5.68 1.72
N VAL A 128 5.77 4.84 2.18
CA VAL A 128 5.14 3.79 1.37
C VAL A 128 4.40 4.40 0.17
N MET A 129 3.61 5.45 0.41
CA MET A 129 2.91 6.19 -0.65
C MET A 129 3.87 6.76 -1.70
N LEU A 130 5.02 7.31 -1.28
CA LEU A 130 6.04 7.79 -2.22
C LEU A 130 6.64 6.65 -3.06
N ILE A 131 6.92 5.50 -2.45
CA ILE A 131 7.45 4.34 -3.17
C ILE A 131 6.41 3.79 -4.14
N GLN A 132 5.13 3.72 -3.75
CA GLN A 132 4.04 3.32 -4.65
C GLN A 132 3.95 4.24 -5.88
N LEU A 133 4.08 5.56 -5.69
CA LEU A 133 4.10 6.51 -6.80
C LEU A 133 5.28 6.27 -7.74
N CYS A 134 6.48 6.04 -7.20
CA CYS A 134 7.65 5.68 -8.00
C CYS A 134 7.43 4.36 -8.78
N MET A 135 6.86 3.34 -8.13
CA MET A 135 6.56 2.05 -8.76
C MET A 135 5.53 2.19 -9.87
N CYS A 136 4.50 3.02 -9.71
CA CYS A 136 3.54 3.31 -10.77
C CYS A 136 4.21 3.96 -12.00
N VAL A 137 5.11 4.92 -11.78
CA VAL A 137 5.88 5.55 -12.87
C VAL A 137 6.82 4.55 -13.53
N PHE A 138 7.47 3.69 -12.74
CA PHE A 138 8.35 2.64 -13.27
C PHE A 138 7.57 1.64 -14.13
N LEU A 139 6.46 1.09 -13.63
CA LEU A 139 5.61 0.14 -14.37
C LEU A 139 5.02 0.75 -15.64
N TYR A 140 4.71 2.05 -15.65
CA TYR A 140 4.23 2.73 -16.85
C TYR A 140 5.23 2.66 -18.02
N GLN A 141 6.54 2.66 -17.74
CA GLN A 141 7.56 2.57 -18.80
C GLN A 141 7.63 1.16 -19.41
N TYR A 142 7.48 0.11 -18.59
CA TYR A 142 7.57 -1.29 -19.03
C TYR A 142 6.24 -1.89 -19.50
N GLY A 143 5.11 -1.24 -19.20
CA GLY A 143 3.77 -1.71 -19.60
C GLY A 143 3.41 -1.44 -21.06
N THR A 144 4.35 -0.97 -21.88
CA THR A 144 4.09 -0.73 -23.30
C THR A 144 4.48 -1.95 -24.13
N ALA A 145 3.68 -2.25 -25.16
CA ALA A 145 3.98 -3.35 -26.08
C ALA A 145 5.37 -3.20 -26.74
N GLN A 146 5.85 -1.96 -26.87
CA GLN A 146 7.16 -1.64 -27.42
C GLN A 146 8.31 -1.99 -26.47
N ALA A 147 8.15 -1.79 -25.16
CA ALA A 147 9.14 -2.24 -24.18
C ALA A 147 9.23 -3.78 -24.14
N LEU A 148 8.12 -4.48 -24.41
CA LEU A 148 8.12 -5.93 -24.50
C LEU A 148 8.83 -6.42 -25.78
N ASP A 149 8.63 -5.72 -26.90
CA ASP A 149 9.38 -5.99 -28.14
C ASP A 149 10.89 -5.81 -27.90
N ASP A 150 11.31 -4.69 -27.29
CA ASP A 150 12.74 -4.44 -27.01
C ASP A 150 13.39 -5.51 -26.09
N VAL A 151 12.60 -6.11 -25.18
CA VAL A 151 13.12 -7.12 -24.23
C VAL A 151 13.14 -8.52 -24.84
N VAL A 152 12.12 -8.88 -25.62
CA VAL A 152 11.90 -10.26 -26.05
C VAL A 152 12.31 -10.49 -27.51
N GLU A 153 12.17 -9.50 -28.39
CA GLU A 153 12.42 -9.66 -29.83
C GLU A 153 13.87 -10.03 -30.14
N ASP A 154 14.84 -9.38 -29.48
CA ASP A 154 16.27 -9.65 -29.65
C ASP A 154 16.63 -11.09 -29.26
N ARG A 155 16.05 -11.59 -28.15
CA ARG A 155 16.26 -12.96 -27.66
C ARG A 155 15.47 -13.98 -28.50
N TRP A 156 14.33 -13.58 -29.05
CA TRP A 156 13.45 -14.45 -29.83
C TRP A 156 14.11 -14.92 -31.12
N PHE A 157 14.93 -14.08 -31.76
CA PHE A 157 15.59 -14.42 -33.03
C PHE A 157 17.04 -14.90 -32.88
N GLU A 158 17.48 -15.25 -31.67
CA GLU A 158 18.78 -15.89 -31.46
C GLU A 158 18.85 -17.27 -32.15
N GLU A 159 20.01 -17.58 -32.74
CA GLU A 159 20.28 -18.86 -33.40
C GLU A 159 20.84 -19.90 -32.41
N GLY A 160 20.60 -21.19 -32.68
CA GLY A 160 21.13 -22.31 -31.90
C GLY A 160 20.05 -23.20 -31.27
N ASP A 161 20.46 -24.40 -30.87
CA ASP A 161 19.54 -25.43 -30.32
C ASP A 161 18.94 -25.00 -28.98
N GLU A 162 19.71 -24.29 -28.14
CA GLU A 162 19.21 -23.72 -26.88
C GLU A 162 18.15 -22.64 -27.13
N ALA A 163 18.37 -21.75 -28.11
CA ALA A 163 17.39 -20.73 -28.47
C ALA A 163 16.10 -21.36 -29.07
N LEU A 164 16.24 -22.48 -29.80
CA LEU A 164 15.09 -23.25 -30.27
C LEU A 164 14.27 -23.81 -29.10
N GLN A 165 14.93 -24.43 -28.13
CA GLN A 165 14.26 -24.99 -26.95
C GLN A 165 13.54 -23.90 -26.15
N ARG A 166 14.19 -22.75 -25.91
CA ARG A 166 13.56 -21.63 -25.20
C ARG A 166 12.29 -21.13 -25.89
N ARG A 167 12.25 -21.06 -27.22
CA ARG A 167 11.04 -20.69 -27.98
C ARG A 167 9.94 -21.74 -27.84
N VAL A 168 10.29 -23.02 -27.86
CA VAL A 168 9.32 -24.12 -27.68
C VAL A 168 8.69 -24.04 -26.29
N ASP A 169 9.52 -23.93 -25.24
CA ASP A 169 9.04 -23.85 -23.86
C ASP A 169 8.15 -22.61 -23.66
N TYR A 170 8.51 -21.47 -24.25
CA TYR A 170 7.71 -20.25 -24.23
C TYR A 170 6.34 -20.43 -24.90
N GLN A 171 6.33 -21.02 -26.09
CA GLN A 171 5.10 -21.28 -26.85
C GLN A 171 4.19 -22.26 -26.11
N ASP A 172 4.75 -23.27 -25.44
CA ASP A 172 4.00 -24.24 -24.64
C ASP A 172 3.43 -23.59 -23.36
N TYR A 173 4.18 -22.70 -22.70
CA TYR A 173 3.73 -22.01 -21.50
C TYR A 173 2.59 -21.02 -21.78
N PHE A 174 2.70 -20.20 -22.83
CA PHE A 174 1.68 -19.20 -23.20
C PHE A 174 0.63 -19.73 -24.18
N ASP A 175 0.75 -20.98 -24.64
CA ASP A 175 -0.12 -21.61 -25.63
C ASP A 175 -0.28 -20.75 -26.91
N CYS A 176 0.86 -20.26 -27.40
CA CYS A 176 0.96 -19.31 -28.51
C CYS A 176 1.90 -19.83 -29.60
N CYS A 177 1.97 -19.16 -30.75
CA CYS A 177 2.99 -19.46 -31.75
C CYS A 177 3.50 -18.21 -32.45
N GLY A 178 4.80 -18.18 -32.71
CA GLY A 178 5.48 -17.03 -33.29
C GLY A 178 5.43 -15.78 -32.40
N TRP A 179 6.32 -14.82 -32.62
CA TRP A 179 6.37 -13.61 -31.79
C TRP A 179 5.28 -12.61 -32.19
N ALA A 180 5.46 -11.92 -33.31
CA ALA A 180 4.56 -10.92 -33.85
C ALA A 180 3.40 -11.56 -34.64
N ASN A 181 3.64 -12.71 -35.29
CA ASN A 181 2.62 -13.46 -36.03
C ASN A 181 2.88 -14.97 -35.95
N ALA A 182 1.84 -15.80 -36.05
CA ALA A 182 1.93 -17.27 -35.94
C ALA A 182 2.89 -17.97 -36.92
N TYR A 183 3.39 -17.26 -37.93
CA TYR A 183 4.27 -17.80 -38.97
C TYR A 183 5.67 -17.20 -38.97
N ASP A 184 5.98 -16.22 -38.11
CA ASP A 184 7.26 -15.50 -38.17
C ASP A 184 8.48 -16.39 -37.88
N SER A 185 8.41 -17.26 -36.88
CA SER A 185 9.47 -18.22 -36.56
C SER A 185 9.71 -19.23 -37.69
N ARG A 186 8.68 -19.53 -38.50
CA ARG A 186 8.81 -20.38 -39.70
C ARG A 186 9.37 -19.59 -40.87
N ALA A 187 8.94 -18.34 -41.05
CA ALA A 187 9.44 -17.45 -42.09
C ALA A 187 10.94 -17.13 -41.91
N SER A 188 11.40 -17.07 -40.66
CA SER A 188 12.81 -16.86 -40.30
C SER A 188 13.66 -18.15 -40.30
N GLY A 189 13.08 -19.30 -40.67
CA GLY A 189 13.82 -20.57 -40.83
C GLY A 189 14.04 -21.40 -39.56
N TYR A 190 13.49 -20.97 -38.41
CA TYR A 190 13.70 -21.65 -37.11
C TYR A 190 12.77 -22.85 -36.88
N ASN A 191 11.75 -23.05 -37.72
CA ASN A 191 10.84 -24.21 -37.71
C ASN A 191 10.40 -24.68 -36.31
N THR A 192 10.04 -23.74 -35.43
CA THR A 192 9.47 -24.08 -34.11
C THR A 192 8.11 -24.78 -34.27
N PRO A 193 7.87 -25.91 -33.58
CA PRO A 193 6.55 -26.53 -33.54
C PRO A 193 5.56 -25.59 -32.85
N CYS A 194 4.33 -25.47 -33.37
CA CYS A 194 3.25 -24.73 -32.70
C CYS A 194 2.42 -25.70 -31.86
N PRO A 195 1.96 -25.33 -30.65
CA PRO A 195 1.13 -26.18 -29.79
C PRO A 195 -0.28 -26.41 -30.34
N ARG A 196 -0.80 -25.50 -31.18
CA ARG A 196 -2.12 -25.58 -31.82
C ARG A 196 -2.09 -25.26 -33.32
N THR A 197 -3.17 -25.64 -34.01
CA THR A 197 -3.38 -25.40 -35.45
C THR A 197 -3.76 -23.96 -35.81
N ASP A 198 -4.36 -23.21 -34.89
CA ASP A 198 -4.70 -21.78 -35.08
C ASP A 198 -4.37 -20.97 -33.80
N PRO A 199 -3.06 -20.79 -33.50
CA PRO A 199 -2.60 -20.14 -32.28
C PRO A 199 -2.58 -18.61 -32.41
N THR A 200 -2.75 -17.92 -31.28
CA THR A 200 -2.48 -16.49 -31.18
C THR A 200 -0.97 -16.21 -31.23
N ALA A 201 -0.60 -15.00 -31.64
CA ALA A 201 0.79 -14.55 -31.58
C ALA A 201 1.27 -14.42 -30.13
N CYS A 202 2.49 -14.86 -29.84
CA CYS A 202 3.04 -14.86 -28.49
C CYS A 202 3.16 -13.45 -27.91
N ARG A 203 3.41 -12.43 -28.73
CA ARG A 203 3.38 -11.03 -28.30
C ARG A 203 2.03 -10.65 -27.67
N GLN A 204 0.93 -11.04 -28.33
CA GLN A 204 -0.41 -10.74 -27.82
C GLN A 204 -0.70 -11.56 -26.56
N ALA A 205 -0.39 -12.86 -26.55
CA ALA A 205 -0.57 -13.72 -25.37
C ALA A 205 0.21 -13.21 -24.14
N THR A 206 1.41 -12.68 -24.36
CA THR A 206 2.25 -12.11 -23.28
C THR A 206 1.66 -10.81 -22.74
N ILE A 207 1.16 -9.94 -23.62
CA ILE A 207 0.46 -8.71 -23.22
C ILE A 207 -0.82 -9.05 -22.44
N ASP A 208 -1.59 -10.02 -22.92
CA ASP A 208 -2.83 -10.45 -22.28
C ASP A 208 -2.54 -11.03 -20.89
N TRP A 209 -1.53 -11.89 -20.76
CA TRP A 209 -1.08 -12.39 -19.46
C TRP A 209 -0.63 -11.26 -18.52
N PHE A 210 0.14 -10.28 -19.02
CA PHE A 210 0.56 -9.14 -18.21
C PHE A 210 -0.64 -8.33 -17.72
N ASN A 211 -1.63 -8.11 -18.59
CA ASN A 211 -2.86 -7.42 -18.23
C ASN A 211 -3.70 -8.22 -17.21
N GLU A 212 -3.81 -9.54 -17.36
CA GLU A 212 -4.55 -10.37 -16.42
C GLU A 212 -3.90 -10.44 -15.04
N GLN A 213 -2.57 -10.49 -14.97
CA GLN A 213 -1.85 -10.64 -13.71
C GLN A 213 -1.54 -9.29 -13.02
N PHE A 214 -1.02 -8.30 -13.74
CA PHE A 214 -0.56 -7.04 -13.14
C PHE A 214 -1.64 -5.97 -13.01
N PHE A 215 -2.64 -5.93 -13.89
CA PHE A 215 -3.67 -4.89 -13.84
C PHE A 215 -4.51 -4.96 -12.55
N PRO A 216 -4.93 -6.14 -12.04
CA PRO A 216 -5.61 -6.23 -10.76
C PRO A 216 -4.73 -5.76 -9.59
N ILE A 217 -3.43 -6.10 -9.61
CA ILE A 217 -2.47 -5.69 -8.59
C ILE A 217 -2.29 -4.15 -8.61
N ALA A 218 -2.21 -3.56 -9.80
CA ALA A 218 -2.10 -2.11 -9.96
C ALA A 218 -3.35 -1.37 -9.45
N ILE A 219 -4.56 -1.85 -9.79
CA ILE A 219 -5.82 -1.29 -9.26
C ILE A 219 -5.84 -1.38 -7.74
N PHE A 220 -5.48 -2.54 -7.18
CA PHE A 220 -5.41 -2.73 -5.74
C PHE A 220 -4.45 -1.73 -5.08
N GLY A 221 -3.28 -1.52 -5.67
CA GLY A 221 -2.30 -0.51 -5.23
C GLY A 221 -2.86 0.91 -5.21
N ILE A 222 -3.58 1.32 -6.26
CA ILE A 222 -4.21 2.66 -6.33
C ILE A 222 -5.27 2.83 -5.24
N VAL A 223 -6.14 1.83 -5.05
CA VAL A 223 -7.17 1.86 -4.01
C VAL A 223 -6.53 1.95 -2.62
N LEU A 224 -5.43 1.22 -2.40
CA LEU A 224 -4.69 1.25 -1.16
C LEU A 224 -4.03 2.62 -0.93
N ALA A 225 -3.42 3.23 -1.95
CA ALA A 225 -2.85 4.58 -1.87
C ALA A 225 -3.91 5.64 -1.49
N ILE A 226 -5.13 5.56 -2.05
CA ILE A 226 -6.23 6.45 -1.66
C ILE A 226 -6.58 6.26 -0.18
N CYS A 227 -6.67 5.01 0.29
CA CYS A 227 -6.92 4.72 1.69
C CYS A 227 -5.81 5.24 2.61
N GLU A 228 -4.54 5.14 2.19
CA GLU A 228 -3.38 5.69 2.91
C GLU A 228 -3.47 7.21 3.06
N VAL A 229 -3.87 7.94 2.01
CA VAL A 229 -4.06 9.40 2.08
C VAL A 229 -5.10 9.76 3.14
N PHE A 230 -6.23 9.06 3.19
CA PHE A 230 -7.23 9.27 4.24
C PHE A 230 -6.69 8.94 5.63
N ALA A 231 -5.92 7.86 5.77
CA ALA A 231 -5.31 7.46 7.05
C ALA A 231 -4.27 8.47 7.54
N ILE A 232 -3.44 9.01 6.64
CA ILE A 232 -2.49 10.09 6.89
C ILE A 232 -3.24 11.33 7.39
N GLY A 233 -4.30 11.74 6.68
CA GLY A 233 -5.13 12.88 7.07
C GLY A 233 -5.76 12.70 8.46
N ALA A 234 -6.33 11.53 8.74
CA ALA A 234 -6.89 11.21 10.04
C ALA A 234 -5.83 11.21 11.15
N THR A 235 -4.64 10.68 10.88
CA THR A 235 -3.53 10.65 11.85
C THR A 235 -3.04 12.06 12.19
N ILE A 236 -2.89 12.92 11.18
CA ILE A 236 -2.53 14.32 11.37
C ILE A 236 -3.59 15.02 12.22
N GLY A 237 -4.89 14.84 11.90
CA GLY A 237 -5.99 15.40 12.70
C GLY A 237 -5.90 14.99 14.18
N ILE A 238 -5.70 13.70 14.44
CA ILE A 238 -5.54 13.18 15.81
C ILE A 238 -4.31 13.78 16.52
N LEU A 239 -3.19 13.94 15.82
CA LEU A 239 -1.97 14.50 16.39
C LEU A 239 -2.09 16.00 16.68
N VAL A 240 -2.79 16.76 15.82
CA VAL A 240 -3.02 18.21 15.98
C VAL A 240 -3.97 18.49 17.14
N VAL A 241 -5.16 17.86 17.16
CA VAL A 241 -6.16 18.07 18.23
C VAL A 241 -5.56 17.78 19.61
N LYS A 242 -4.79 16.69 19.76
CA LYS A 242 -4.14 16.35 21.03
C LYS A 242 -2.93 17.22 21.38
N LYS A 243 -2.37 17.99 20.43
CA LYS A 243 -1.32 18.97 20.72
C LYS A 243 -1.94 20.21 21.37
N GLU A 244 -3.09 20.64 20.88
CA GLU A 244 -3.83 21.80 21.43
C GLU A 244 -4.25 21.55 22.87
N ILE A 245 -4.86 20.39 23.16
CA ILE A 245 -5.26 20.05 24.53
C ILE A 245 -4.09 20.15 25.51
N VAL A 246 -2.94 19.54 25.22
CA VAL A 246 -1.79 19.56 26.15
C VAL A 246 -1.23 20.96 26.37
N ARG A 247 -1.26 21.82 25.34
CA ARG A 247 -0.79 23.20 25.46
C ARG A 247 -1.66 24.01 26.42
N ASP A 248 -2.98 23.79 26.41
CA ASP A 248 -3.90 24.53 27.29
C ASP A 248 -3.74 24.14 28.78
N TRP A 249 -3.40 22.88 29.08
CA TRP A 249 -3.07 22.45 30.45
C TRP A 249 -1.79 23.10 30.99
N ASP A 250 -0.81 23.35 30.12
CA ASP A 250 0.46 23.99 30.52
C ASP A 250 0.32 25.51 30.72
N GLN A 251 -0.72 26.15 30.17
CA GLN A 251 -0.97 27.60 30.32
C GLN A 251 -1.95 27.95 31.47
N GLY A 252 -2.56 26.95 32.11
CA GLY A 252 -3.53 27.13 33.19
C GLY A 252 -2.95 27.29 34.60
N TRP A 253 -1.63 27.44 34.74
CA TRP A 253 -0.92 27.61 36.03
C TRP A 253 -0.10 28.89 36.07
#